data_AF-A0A067MHW6-F1
#
_entry.id   AF-A0A067MHW6-F1
#
_cell.length_a   1.000
_cell.length_b   1.000
_cell.length_c   1.000
_cell.angle_alpha   90.00
_cell.angle_beta   90.00
_cell.angle_gamma   90.00
#
_symmetry.space_group_name_H-M   'P 1'
#
loop_
_entity.id
_entity.type
_entity.pdbx_description
1 polymer ?
#
loop_
_entity_poly.entity_id
_entity_poly.type
_entity_poly.pdbx_seq_one_letter_code
_entity_poly.pdbx_strand_id
1 'polypeptide(L)'
;MRNSHILPHPAGHGVPPEANGARRFTWKRIALGAAVLFVFMWVVGPKERRQRMLQGGMHSHSQNDTCSTRSPTVSPASPPAHTAHPANPLPESLPTDANASPPTLPPAPHSPETDPDPLKTVHCIRPHSPSKPLVQYALMLDAGSQGSRIHVYKFHNCGAAPVLEYEVFEQTRPGLSAYAGEPLAAAESLDVLMDQALKVVPVQLQSCTPVAVKATAGLRLLGAVASTEILNSVRARFADRYPFPMKKDSVAIMDGKDEGVYAWITANYLLSTIGSHVPSATTTYAVLDLGGASTQIVFEPTFPRSSSTKLEEGDHKYALTFGGKDYTLYQHSYLGYGIMRARRSVHNLVAFMSEFGHGDGTHESAEGETLISNPCLSKGTRRTVELDDAGWTHKSNFTMAGADVGSFVACNRIIELVMAKDAVCNVKPCSFNGVYQPSIIDTFPSGGILTLSYFYDRISPLMPDTSTLAISDIAHLAQRVCAGKVSWKEHWGGDKNAMEELEGRPEYCLDLTFLHALLRLGYEFPEERDIRIEKKLDGVELGWALGAGIALLDGDIRCTDKL
;
A
#
# COMPACT_ATOMS: atom_id res chain seq x y z
N MET A 1 73.37 36.19 -1.71
CA MET A 1 74.36 36.54 -2.76
C MET A 1 74.25 35.51 -3.88
N ARG A 2 74.58 35.90 -5.14
CA ARG A 2 75.00 35.11 -6.34
C ARG A 2 74.64 33.59 -6.44
N ASN A 3 74.29 32.99 -7.58
CA ASN A 3 74.02 33.35 -8.99
C ASN A 3 73.20 32.16 -9.56
N SER A 4 72.06 32.27 -10.25
CA SER A 4 71.82 32.74 -11.63
C SER A 4 72.58 31.98 -12.75
N HIS A 5 71.86 31.16 -13.53
CA HIS A 5 72.14 30.83 -14.95
C HIS A 5 70.81 30.63 -15.70
N ILE A 6 70.81 30.85 -17.03
CA ILE A 6 69.63 31.30 -17.79
C ILE A 6 69.60 30.72 -19.23
N LEU A 7 68.49 30.06 -19.61
CA LEU A 7 67.91 29.91 -20.97
C LEU A 7 68.73 29.14 -22.06
N PRO A 8 68.16 28.72 -23.22
CA PRO A 8 66.98 29.29 -23.92
C PRO A 8 65.86 28.38 -24.45
N HIS A 9 64.78 29.05 -24.86
CA HIS A 9 63.68 28.58 -25.70
C HIS A 9 64.13 28.25 -27.14
N PRO A 10 63.28 27.56 -27.91
CA PRO A 10 62.67 28.20 -29.09
C PRO A 10 61.16 28.40 -28.93
N ALA A 11 60.58 29.26 -29.77
CA ALA A 11 59.16 29.61 -29.76
C ALA A 11 58.39 28.96 -30.93
N GLY A 12 57.08 28.78 -30.76
CA GLY A 12 56.16 28.34 -31.81
C GLY A 12 54.77 28.99 -31.63
N HIS A 13 54.19 29.44 -32.73
CA HIS A 13 52.85 30.04 -32.78
C HIS A 13 51.77 28.95 -32.55
N GLY A 14 50.55 29.22 -32.05
CA GLY A 14 49.94 30.47 -31.64
C GLY A 14 48.57 30.72 -32.31
N VAL A 15 47.46 30.53 -31.58
CA VAL A 15 46.08 30.98 -31.89
C VAL A 15 45.21 30.81 -30.61
N PRO A 16 44.20 31.66 -30.32
CA PRO A 16 43.49 31.67 -29.04
C PRO A 16 42.26 30.74 -28.97
N PRO A 17 41.77 30.41 -27.75
CA PRO A 17 40.51 29.68 -27.57
C PRO A 17 39.28 30.56 -27.86
N GLU A 18 38.22 29.95 -28.40
CA GLU A 18 36.96 30.64 -28.70
C GLU A 18 36.17 31.02 -27.44
N ALA A 19 35.55 32.21 -27.46
CA ALA A 19 34.70 32.69 -26.38
C ALA A 19 33.22 32.32 -26.63
N ASN A 20 32.69 31.35 -25.89
CA ASN A 20 31.26 31.03 -25.88
C ASN A 20 30.54 31.61 -24.65
N GLY A 21 30.06 32.85 -24.77
CA GLY A 21 29.39 33.59 -23.69
C GLY A 21 27.96 33.13 -23.43
N ALA A 22 27.78 32.14 -22.54
CA ALA A 22 26.46 31.70 -22.09
C ALA A 22 25.71 32.82 -21.32
N ARG A 23 24.57 33.26 -21.87
CA ARG A 23 23.77 34.39 -21.35
C ARG A 23 23.08 34.02 -20.03
N ARG A 24 23.12 34.94 -19.04
CA ARG A 24 22.25 34.89 -17.84
C ARG A 24 20.77 34.93 -18.24
N PHE A 25 20.08 33.79 -18.14
CA PHE A 25 18.72 33.61 -18.62
C PHE A 25 17.70 34.35 -17.73
N THR A 26 17.08 35.41 -18.26
CA THR A 26 16.32 36.38 -17.44
C THR A 26 14.82 36.06 -17.42
N TRP A 27 14.41 35.13 -16.55
CA TRP A 27 13.03 34.63 -16.37
C TRP A 27 11.95 35.73 -16.32
N LYS A 28 12.25 36.89 -15.73
CA LYS A 28 11.31 38.03 -15.56
C LYS A 28 10.68 38.53 -16.86
N ARG A 29 11.30 38.34 -18.02
CA ARG A 29 10.72 38.71 -19.33
C ARG A 29 9.73 37.68 -19.88
N ILE A 30 9.89 36.40 -19.57
CA ILE A 30 8.99 35.32 -20.02
C ILE A 30 7.67 35.38 -19.24
N ALA A 31 7.75 35.56 -17.91
CA ALA A 31 6.58 35.72 -17.06
C ALA A 31 5.68 36.89 -17.49
N LEU A 32 6.27 38.02 -17.89
CA LEU A 32 5.52 39.18 -18.38
C LEU A 32 4.78 38.88 -19.70
N GLY A 33 5.44 38.19 -20.64
CA GLY A 33 4.82 37.78 -21.91
C GLY A 33 3.66 36.80 -21.72
N ALA A 34 3.81 35.83 -20.81
CA ALA A 34 2.75 34.88 -20.46
C ALA A 34 1.53 35.59 -19.85
N ALA A 35 1.75 36.54 -18.92
CA ALA A 35 0.66 37.31 -18.32
C ALA A 35 -0.13 38.12 -19.35
N VAL A 36 0.56 38.78 -20.30
CA VAL A 36 -0.10 39.53 -21.39
C VAL A 36 -0.92 38.60 -22.31
N LEU A 37 -0.40 37.41 -22.65
CA LEU A 37 -1.14 36.41 -23.42
C LEU A 37 -2.40 35.92 -22.69
N PHE A 38 -2.32 35.65 -21.39
CA PHE A 38 -3.49 35.26 -20.58
C PHE A 38 -4.54 36.37 -20.52
N VAL A 39 -4.15 37.64 -20.34
CA VAL A 39 -5.07 38.78 -20.37
C VAL A 39 -5.71 38.95 -21.75
N PHE A 40 -4.94 38.79 -22.84
CA PHE A 40 -5.47 38.89 -24.20
C PHE A 40 -6.48 37.77 -24.50
N MET A 41 -6.17 36.51 -24.16
CA MET A 41 -7.10 35.40 -24.28
C MET A 41 -8.36 35.58 -23.42
N TRP A 42 -8.22 36.12 -22.20
CA TRP A 42 -9.36 36.44 -21.34
C TRP A 42 -10.28 37.48 -21.98
N VAL A 43 -9.71 38.59 -22.49
CA VAL A 43 -10.46 39.73 -23.05
C VAL A 43 -11.14 39.39 -24.37
N VAL A 44 -10.46 38.69 -25.28
CA VAL A 44 -10.92 38.43 -26.66
C VAL A 44 -11.71 37.11 -26.79
N GLY A 45 -11.58 36.18 -25.84
CA GLY A 45 -12.29 34.89 -25.87
C GLY A 45 -13.83 35.01 -25.79
N PRO A 46 -14.58 34.07 -26.42
CA PRO A 46 -16.04 34.13 -26.50
C PRO A 46 -16.73 34.08 -25.13
N LYS A 47 -17.82 34.87 -25.00
CA LYS A 47 -18.42 35.24 -23.70
C LYS A 47 -18.93 34.08 -22.85
N GLU A 48 -19.43 33.00 -23.46
CA GLU A 48 -20.12 31.90 -22.77
C GLU A 48 -19.25 31.21 -21.70
N ARG A 49 -17.92 31.24 -21.86
CA ARG A 49 -17.00 30.62 -20.89
C ARG A 49 -16.86 31.41 -19.58
N ARG A 50 -17.26 32.69 -19.52
CA ARG A 50 -17.07 33.54 -18.33
C ARG A 50 -18.14 33.39 -17.25
N GLN A 51 -19.35 32.92 -17.56
CA GLN A 51 -20.45 32.83 -16.57
C GLN A 51 -20.41 31.54 -15.74
N ARG A 52 -19.92 30.41 -16.28
CA ARG A 52 -19.91 29.11 -15.57
C ARG A 52 -18.94 29.01 -14.38
N MET A 53 -18.04 29.98 -14.17
CA MET A 53 -17.12 29.99 -13.02
C MET A 53 -17.55 30.89 -11.85
N LEU A 54 -18.70 31.58 -11.95
CA LEU A 54 -19.19 32.50 -10.90
C LEU A 54 -20.55 32.09 -10.30
N GLN A 55 -21.12 30.95 -10.71
CA GLN A 55 -22.32 30.35 -10.11
C GLN A 55 -22.02 28.91 -9.67
N GLY A 56 -21.32 28.80 -8.54
CA GLY A 56 -21.00 27.54 -7.86
C GLY A 56 -21.29 27.61 -6.35
N GLY A 57 -22.27 28.42 -5.94
CA GLY A 57 -22.57 28.67 -4.53
C GLY A 57 -24.06 28.93 -4.28
N MET A 58 -24.63 28.10 -3.41
CA MET A 58 -25.80 28.34 -2.56
C MET A 58 -27.08 28.94 -3.20
N HIS A 59 -28.08 28.09 -3.41
CA HIS A 59 -29.48 28.52 -3.35
C HIS A 59 -30.32 27.55 -2.52
N SER A 60 -30.83 28.07 -1.39
CA SER A 60 -32.00 27.55 -0.68
C SER A 60 -33.19 28.42 -1.05
N HIS A 61 -34.34 27.81 -1.34
CA HIS A 61 -35.74 28.28 -1.16
C HIS A 61 -36.65 27.19 -1.76
N SER A 62 -37.77 26.72 -1.19
CA SER A 62 -38.74 27.30 -0.25
C SER A 62 -39.70 28.34 -0.86
N GLN A 63 -40.78 27.81 -1.45
CA GLN A 63 -42.16 28.32 -1.51
C GLN A 63 -43.05 27.04 -1.62
N ASN A 64 -43.97 26.76 -0.69
CA ASN A 64 -45.25 27.43 -0.40
C ASN A 64 -46.20 27.51 -1.60
N ASP A 65 -47.21 26.65 -1.57
CA ASP A 65 -48.50 26.88 -2.21
C ASP A 65 -49.63 26.37 -1.29
N THR A 66 -50.84 26.96 -1.37
CA THR A 66 -51.73 27.00 -0.18
C THR A 66 -53.19 26.61 -0.45
N CYS A 67 -53.71 25.68 0.39
CA CYS A 67 -55.12 25.50 0.79
C CYS A 67 -56.23 25.38 -0.27
N SER A 68 -56.98 24.27 -0.22
CA SER A 68 -58.44 24.35 -0.03
C SER A 68 -59.01 23.06 0.57
N THR A 69 -60.26 23.11 1.05
CA THR A 69 -60.90 22.04 1.85
C THR A 69 -62.08 21.38 1.13
N ARG A 70 -62.33 20.09 1.44
CA ARG A 70 -63.67 19.57 1.83
C ARG A 70 -63.65 18.08 2.20
N SER A 71 -64.33 17.76 3.30
CA SER A 71 -64.82 16.40 3.60
C SER A 71 -66.20 16.19 2.93
N PRO A 72 -66.71 14.95 2.97
CA PRO A 72 -67.93 14.77 3.78
C PRO A 72 -67.86 13.57 4.75
N THR A 73 -68.73 13.62 5.76
CA THR A 73 -68.89 12.65 6.86
C THR A 73 -70.03 11.68 6.59
N VAL A 74 -70.05 10.49 7.21
CA VAL A 74 -71.21 9.85 7.89
C VAL A 74 -70.71 8.62 8.66
N SER A 75 -71.47 8.14 9.66
CA SER A 75 -71.06 7.09 10.62
C SER A 75 -72.04 5.88 10.65
N PRO A 76 -72.26 5.11 11.75
CA PRO A 76 -71.92 3.69 11.75
C PRO A 76 -73.10 2.71 12.00
N ALA A 77 -72.87 1.39 11.83
CA ALA A 77 -73.82 0.34 12.22
C ALA A 77 -73.17 -1.03 12.55
N SER A 78 -73.77 -1.77 13.49
CA SER A 78 -73.48 -3.17 13.90
C SER A 78 -74.64 -3.66 14.80
N PRO A 79 -74.78 -4.96 15.14
CA PRO A 79 -74.63 -6.21 14.38
C PRO A 79 -75.95 -7.04 14.41
N PRO A 80 -75.95 -8.32 13.98
CA PRO A 80 -76.59 -9.38 14.80
C PRO A 80 -75.81 -10.73 14.80
N ALA A 81 -76.31 -11.77 15.50
CA ALA A 81 -75.54 -13.00 15.78
C ALA A 81 -76.34 -14.34 15.85
N HIS A 82 -75.65 -15.45 15.58
CA HIS A 82 -75.98 -16.89 15.81
C HIS A 82 -77.20 -17.47 15.01
N THR A 83 -77.38 -18.79 14.77
CA THR A 83 -76.91 -20.06 15.41
C THR A 83 -76.73 -21.26 14.44
N ALA A 84 -75.78 -22.19 14.75
CA ALA A 84 -75.78 -23.66 14.41
C ALA A 84 -75.74 -24.07 12.90
N HIS A 85 -75.59 -25.33 12.41
CA HIS A 85 -75.01 -26.66 12.81
C HIS A 85 -74.97 -27.57 11.53
N PRO A 86 -74.39 -28.81 11.48
CA PRO A 86 -73.52 -29.54 12.41
C PRO A 86 -72.18 -30.05 11.75
N ALA A 87 -72.09 -31.31 11.30
CA ALA A 87 -70.97 -32.05 10.65
C ALA A 87 -71.57 -33.26 9.85
N ASN A 88 -70.90 -34.24 9.22
CA ASN A 88 -69.50 -34.78 9.08
C ASN A 88 -69.46 -35.65 7.76
N PRO A 89 -68.45 -36.50 7.36
CA PRO A 89 -67.12 -36.84 7.92
C PRO A 89 -65.92 -36.71 6.92
N LEU A 90 -64.72 -37.15 7.37
CA LEU A 90 -63.46 -37.24 6.62
C LEU A 90 -63.35 -38.49 5.72
N PRO A 91 -62.34 -38.53 4.81
CA PRO A 91 -61.30 -39.57 5.00
C PRO A 91 -59.83 -39.12 4.80
N GLU A 92 -58.96 -39.91 5.43
CA GLU A 92 -57.52 -40.17 5.20
C GLU A 92 -56.46 -39.04 5.27
N SER A 93 -55.41 -39.36 6.03
CA SER A 93 -54.22 -38.55 6.31
C SER A 93 -53.00 -39.10 5.57
N LEU A 94 -52.25 -38.22 4.90
CA LEU A 94 -50.86 -38.51 4.53
C LEU A 94 -49.93 -38.26 5.73
N PRO A 95 -48.86 -39.06 5.91
CA PRO A 95 -47.98 -38.94 7.07
C PRO A 95 -47.12 -37.67 7.01
N THR A 96 -47.05 -36.95 8.14
CA THR A 96 -46.11 -35.86 8.34
C THR A 96 -44.82 -36.38 8.96
N ASP A 97 -43.71 -36.39 8.22
CA ASP A 97 -42.37 -36.67 8.74
C ASP A 97 -41.89 -35.53 9.65
N ALA A 98 -42.39 -35.53 10.90
CA ALA A 98 -42.15 -34.52 11.93
C ALA A 98 -40.74 -34.58 12.55
N ASN A 99 -39.73 -34.97 11.75
CA ASN A 99 -38.34 -35.13 12.21
C ASN A 99 -37.30 -34.65 11.16
N ALA A 100 -37.74 -33.92 10.13
CA ALA A 100 -36.83 -33.18 9.26
C ALA A 100 -36.41 -31.87 9.96
N SER A 101 -35.18 -31.82 10.46
CA SER A 101 -34.53 -30.54 10.79
C SER A 101 -34.62 -29.59 9.59
N PRO A 102 -34.84 -28.27 9.80
CA PRO A 102 -34.79 -27.32 8.69
C PRO A 102 -33.45 -27.47 7.97
N PRO A 103 -33.41 -27.53 6.63
CA PRO A 103 -32.18 -27.79 5.90
C PRO A 103 -31.17 -26.70 6.22
N THR A 104 -30.10 -27.08 6.93
CA THR A 104 -28.99 -26.19 7.24
C THR A 104 -28.48 -25.62 5.92
N LEU A 105 -28.49 -24.28 5.78
CA LEU A 105 -27.89 -23.65 4.62
C LEU A 105 -26.44 -24.14 4.51
N PRO A 106 -25.96 -24.49 3.30
CA PRO A 106 -24.58 -24.89 3.13
C PRO A 106 -23.66 -23.78 3.67
N PRO A 107 -22.54 -24.13 4.33
CA PRO A 107 -21.60 -23.14 4.84
C PRO A 107 -21.13 -22.22 3.72
N ALA A 108 -20.78 -20.98 4.06
CA ALA A 108 -20.20 -20.05 3.10
C ALA A 108 -18.93 -20.65 2.47
N PRO A 109 -18.77 -20.62 1.14
CA PRO A 109 -17.59 -21.17 0.51
C PRO A 109 -16.40 -20.23 0.74
N HIS A 110 -15.26 -20.81 1.11
CA HIS A 110 -14.02 -20.08 1.41
C HIS A 110 -12.91 -20.35 0.37
N SER A 111 -13.20 -21.17 -0.64
CA SER A 111 -12.32 -21.49 -1.77
C SER A 111 -13.13 -22.12 -2.92
N PRO A 112 -12.61 -22.20 -4.15
CA PRO A 112 -13.30 -22.85 -5.28
C PRO A 112 -13.68 -24.32 -5.02
N GLU A 113 -12.90 -25.05 -4.22
CA GLU A 113 -13.17 -26.45 -3.87
C GLU A 113 -14.35 -26.61 -2.89
N THR A 114 -14.74 -25.53 -2.22
CA THR A 114 -15.91 -25.48 -1.32
C THR A 114 -17.11 -24.77 -1.96
N ASP A 115 -16.93 -24.17 -3.14
CA ASP A 115 -17.95 -23.42 -3.87
C ASP A 115 -18.93 -24.34 -4.60
N PRO A 116 -20.21 -24.43 -4.18
CA PRO A 116 -21.16 -25.35 -4.78
C PRO A 116 -21.61 -24.92 -6.19
N ASP A 117 -21.46 -23.64 -6.54
CA ASP A 117 -21.73 -23.11 -7.89
C ASP A 117 -21.07 -21.72 -8.04
N PRO A 118 -19.95 -21.61 -8.77
CA PRO A 118 -19.23 -20.34 -8.93
C PRO A 118 -19.99 -19.28 -9.75
N LEU A 119 -21.13 -19.62 -10.37
CA LEU A 119 -22.04 -18.66 -10.98
C LEU A 119 -23.10 -18.10 -10.00
N LYS A 120 -23.12 -18.59 -8.75
CA LYS A 120 -24.06 -18.22 -7.68
C LYS A 120 -23.33 -17.97 -6.36
N THR A 121 -24.10 -17.61 -5.32
CA THR A 121 -23.68 -17.47 -3.93
C THR A 121 -24.69 -18.16 -3.03
N VAL A 122 -24.28 -18.60 -1.84
CA VAL A 122 -25.21 -19.12 -0.82
C VAL A 122 -25.97 -18.00 -0.09
N HIS A 123 -25.52 -16.75 -0.19
CA HIS A 123 -26.02 -15.64 0.61
C HIS A 123 -27.33 -15.00 0.13
N CYS A 124 -27.64 -15.08 -1.17
CA CYS A 124 -28.94 -14.64 -1.71
C CYS A 124 -29.22 -15.18 -3.12
N ILE A 125 -30.49 -15.17 -3.52
CA ILE A 125 -30.95 -15.61 -4.85
C ILE A 125 -31.06 -14.49 -5.90
N ARG A 126 -30.90 -13.22 -5.50
CA ARG A 126 -31.01 -12.03 -6.37
C ARG A 126 -30.12 -10.90 -5.83
N PRO A 127 -29.46 -10.12 -6.71
CA PRO A 127 -28.66 -8.97 -6.29
C PRO A 127 -29.53 -7.86 -5.69
N HIS A 128 -28.94 -7.05 -4.82
CA HIS A 128 -29.55 -5.87 -4.19
C HIS A 128 -30.00 -4.80 -5.20
N SER A 129 -29.25 -4.64 -6.29
CA SER A 129 -29.66 -3.83 -7.44
C SER A 129 -29.79 -4.72 -8.69
N PRO A 130 -30.89 -4.62 -9.46
CA PRO A 130 -31.00 -5.24 -10.79
C PRO A 130 -29.92 -4.80 -11.80
N SER A 131 -29.18 -3.72 -11.51
CA SER A 131 -28.07 -3.22 -12.35
C SER A 131 -26.71 -3.88 -12.08
N LYS A 132 -26.58 -4.70 -11.03
CA LYS A 132 -25.37 -5.50 -10.75
C LYS A 132 -25.70 -7.00 -10.90
N PRO A 133 -24.79 -7.85 -11.41
CA PRO A 133 -25.00 -9.29 -11.43
C PRO A 133 -24.92 -9.88 -10.00
N LEU A 134 -25.46 -11.07 -9.79
CA LEU A 134 -25.48 -11.73 -8.47
C LEU A 134 -24.07 -11.96 -7.90
N VAL A 135 -23.15 -12.42 -8.75
CA VAL A 135 -21.74 -12.68 -8.47
C VAL A 135 -20.87 -11.84 -9.41
N GLN A 136 -19.70 -11.40 -8.94
CA GLN A 136 -18.64 -10.83 -9.76
C GLN A 136 -17.29 -11.40 -9.34
N TYR A 137 -16.40 -11.65 -10.29
CA TYR A 137 -14.98 -11.85 -10.01
C TYR A 137 -14.20 -10.57 -10.28
N ALA A 138 -13.03 -10.42 -9.67
CA ALA A 138 -12.04 -9.39 -10.01
C ALA A 138 -10.62 -9.97 -9.93
N LEU A 139 -9.76 -9.58 -10.87
CA LEU A 139 -8.36 -9.99 -10.93
C LEU A 139 -7.46 -8.79 -10.64
N MET A 140 -6.74 -8.85 -9.52
CA MET A 140 -5.71 -7.86 -9.18
C MET A 140 -4.34 -8.52 -9.16
N LEU A 141 -3.40 -7.99 -9.94
CA LEU A 141 -2.01 -8.41 -9.89
C LEU A 141 -1.16 -7.34 -9.21
N ASP A 142 -0.49 -7.74 -8.13
CA ASP A 142 0.59 -6.97 -7.50
C ASP A 142 1.91 -7.30 -8.21
N ALA A 143 2.47 -6.32 -8.91
CA ALA A 143 3.82 -6.41 -9.46
C ALA A 143 4.82 -5.77 -8.48
N GLY A 144 5.16 -6.55 -7.45
CA GLY A 144 6.16 -6.22 -6.44
C GLY A 144 7.60 -6.29 -6.96
N SER A 145 8.55 -5.77 -6.18
CA SER A 145 9.98 -5.76 -6.55
C SER A 145 10.65 -7.15 -6.48
N GLN A 146 10.22 -8.01 -5.56
CA GLN A 146 10.80 -9.36 -5.35
C GLN A 146 10.06 -10.47 -6.12
N GLY A 147 8.85 -10.20 -6.57
CA GLY A 147 7.93 -11.17 -7.15
C GLY A 147 6.61 -10.52 -7.54
N SER A 148 5.87 -11.19 -8.40
CA SER A 148 4.52 -10.76 -8.80
C SER A 148 3.48 -11.72 -8.22
N ARG A 149 2.28 -11.24 -7.92
CA ARG A 149 1.19 -11.99 -7.28
C ARG A 149 -0.10 -11.79 -8.08
N ILE A 150 -1.03 -12.73 -8.01
CA ILE A 150 -2.41 -12.53 -8.44
C ILE A 150 -3.36 -12.87 -7.31
N HIS A 151 -4.39 -12.04 -7.19
CA HIS A 151 -5.51 -12.22 -6.29
C HIS A 151 -6.76 -12.35 -7.17
N VAL A 152 -7.39 -13.53 -7.11
CA VAL A 152 -8.65 -13.85 -7.78
C VAL A 152 -9.76 -13.79 -6.74
N TYR A 153 -10.47 -12.65 -6.70
CA TYR A 153 -11.54 -12.44 -5.74
C TYR A 153 -12.89 -12.85 -6.33
N LYS A 154 -13.71 -13.59 -5.57
CA LYS A 154 -15.15 -13.77 -5.83
C LYS A 154 -15.94 -12.88 -4.87
N PHE A 155 -16.86 -12.09 -5.41
CA PHE A 155 -17.77 -11.22 -4.65
C PHE A 155 -19.24 -11.53 -4.97
N HIS A 156 -20.13 -11.25 -4.02
CA HIS A 156 -21.57 -11.29 -4.22
C HIS A 156 -22.22 -9.91 -3.95
N ASN A 157 -23.24 -9.55 -4.74
CA ASN A 157 -23.94 -8.27 -4.64
C ASN A 157 -25.27 -8.39 -3.85
N CYS A 158 -25.27 -9.13 -2.74
CA CYS A 158 -26.48 -9.29 -1.91
C CYS A 158 -26.80 -8.05 -1.05
N GLY A 159 -25.81 -7.19 -0.80
CA GLY A 159 -25.96 -5.91 -0.09
C GLY A 159 -25.75 -4.70 -1.01
N ALA A 160 -25.79 -3.50 -0.43
CA ALA A 160 -25.58 -2.25 -1.17
C ALA A 160 -24.15 -2.09 -1.74
N ALA A 161 -23.18 -2.78 -1.16
CA ALA A 161 -21.79 -2.89 -1.61
C ALA A 161 -21.46 -4.37 -1.90
N PRO A 162 -20.47 -4.67 -2.77
CA PRO A 162 -20.01 -6.03 -2.99
C PRO A 162 -19.38 -6.62 -1.73
N VAL A 163 -19.78 -7.83 -1.38
CA VAL A 163 -19.24 -8.59 -0.24
C VAL A 163 -18.35 -9.71 -0.78
N LEU A 164 -17.14 -9.82 -0.26
CA LEU A 164 -16.16 -10.84 -0.62
C LEU A 164 -16.63 -12.21 -0.11
N GLU A 165 -16.58 -13.23 -0.98
CA GLU A 165 -16.88 -14.62 -0.63
C GLU A 165 -15.57 -15.40 -0.41
N TYR A 166 -14.60 -15.29 -1.33
CA TYR A 166 -13.23 -15.82 -1.14
C TYR A 166 -12.16 -15.19 -2.06
N GLU A 167 -10.89 -15.43 -1.73
CA GLU A 167 -9.69 -15.14 -2.52
C GLU A 167 -9.02 -16.45 -2.97
N VAL A 168 -8.56 -16.54 -4.22
CA VAL A 168 -7.47 -17.45 -4.61
C VAL A 168 -6.21 -16.63 -4.86
N PHE A 169 -5.10 -17.06 -4.28
CA PHE A 169 -3.81 -16.37 -4.31
C PHE A 169 -2.74 -17.24 -4.95
N GLU A 170 -1.96 -16.67 -5.88
CA GLU A 170 -0.78 -17.32 -6.48
C GLU A 170 0.36 -16.29 -6.60
N GLN A 171 1.63 -16.75 -6.51
CA GLN A 171 2.80 -15.88 -6.61
C GLN A 171 3.93 -16.47 -7.47
N THR A 172 4.67 -15.59 -8.14
CA THR A 172 5.84 -15.90 -8.97
C THR A 172 7.03 -15.01 -8.61
N ARG A 173 8.24 -15.45 -8.95
CA ARG A 173 9.50 -14.70 -8.73
C ARG A 173 10.45 -14.89 -9.93
N PRO A 174 11.29 -13.90 -10.29
CA PRO A 174 11.42 -12.58 -9.67
C PRO A 174 10.26 -11.61 -10.00
N GLY A 175 10.31 -10.38 -9.48
CA GLY A 175 9.36 -9.32 -9.81
C GLY A 175 9.67 -8.64 -11.13
N LEU A 176 8.70 -7.89 -11.70
CA LEU A 176 8.84 -7.25 -13.03
C LEU A 176 10.11 -6.39 -13.18
N SER A 177 10.59 -5.76 -12.10
CA SER A 177 11.79 -4.93 -12.10
C SER A 177 13.10 -5.68 -12.36
N ALA A 178 13.12 -7.02 -12.25
CA ALA A 178 14.30 -7.83 -12.56
C ALA A 178 14.54 -8.00 -14.07
N TYR A 179 13.49 -7.86 -14.89
CA TYR A 179 13.52 -8.01 -16.35
C TYR A 179 13.86 -6.68 -17.06
N ALA A 180 14.78 -5.90 -16.49
CA ALA A 180 15.15 -4.59 -16.99
C ALA A 180 15.88 -4.69 -18.34
N GLY A 181 15.21 -4.29 -19.43
CA GLY A 181 15.69 -4.47 -20.81
C GLY A 181 15.07 -5.67 -21.53
N GLU A 182 14.31 -6.52 -20.84
CA GLU A 182 13.67 -7.72 -21.39
C GLU A 182 12.12 -7.67 -21.21
N PRO A 183 11.43 -6.68 -21.81
CA PRO A 183 10.01 -6.43 -21.51
C PRO A 183 9.07 -7.58 -21.89
N LEU A 184 9.42 -8.41 -22.89
CA LEU A 184 8.65 -9.61 -23.23
C LEU A 184 8.76 -10.69 -22.16
N ALA A 185 9.97 -10.96 -21.65
CA ALA A 185 10.19 -11.89 -20.54
C ALA A 185 9.49 -11.41 -19.26
N ALA A 186 9.46 -10.09 -19.04
CA ALA A 186 8.70 -9.47 -17.96
C ALA A 186 7.20 -9.79 -18.06
N ALA A 187 6.60 -9.68 -19.25
CA ALA A 187 5.20 -10.05 -19.47
C ALA A 187 4.97 -11.57 -19.35
N GLU A 188 5.91 -12.39 -19.83
CA GLU A 188 5.86 -13.86 -19.77
C GLU A 188 5.93 -14.41 -18.35
N SER A 189 6.59 -13.70 -17.43
CA SER A 189 6.61 -14.05 -16.00
C SER A 189 5.22 -14.11 -15.35
N LEU A 190 4.22 -13.45 -15.95
CA LEU A 190 2.85 -13.37 -15.44
C LEU A 190 1.91 -14.46 -15.99
N ASP A 191 2.29 -15.24 -17.00
CA ASP A 191 1.42 -16.27 -17.60
C ASP A 191 0.96 -17.29 -16.54
N VAL A 192 1.89 -17.76 -15.69
CA VAL A 192 1.57 -18.72 -14.61
C VAL A 192 0.49 -18.22 -13.65
N LEU A 193 0.40 -16.90 -13.44
CA LEU A 193 -0.60 -16.25 -12.60
C LEU A 193 -1.96 -16.17 -13.32
N MET A 194 -1.94 -15.70 -14.57
CA MET A 194 -3.14 -15.56 -15.40
C MET A 194 -3.76 -16.93 -15.74
N ASP A 195 -2.95 -17.97 -15.86
CA ASP A 195 -3.38 -19.35 -16.07
C ASP A 195 -4.08 -19.94 -14.83
N GLN A 196 -3.79 -19.47 -13.60
CA GLN A 196 -4.64 -19.80 -12.44
C GLN A 196 -5.99 -19.10 -12.54
N ALA A 197 -6.03 -17.82 -12.93
CA ALA A 197 -7.29 -17.09 -13.12
C ALA A 197 -8.21 -17.75 -14.17
N LEU A 198 -7.65 -18.30 -15.25
CA LEU A 198 -8.40 -19.08 -16.25
C LEU A 198 -9.05 -20.36 -15.69
N LYS A 199 -8.47 -20.98 -14.64
CA LYS A 199 -9.01 -22.18 -13.99
C LYS A 199 -10.07 -21.83 -12.95
N VAL A 200 -9.89 -20.72 -12.24
CA VAL A 200 -10.78 -20.28 -11.14
C VAL A 200 -12.03 -19.57 -11.65
N VAL A 201 -11.92 -18.70 -12.65
CA VAL A 201 -13.05 -17.90 -13.15
C VAL A 201 -13.83 -18.69 -14.20
N PRO A 202 -15.14 -18.96 -14.01
CA PRO A 202 -15.95 -19.67 -14.99
C PRO A 202 -15.97 -18.97 -16.36
N VAL A 203 -15.90 -19.73 -17.45
CA VAL A 203 -15.83 -19.21 -18.83
C VAL A 203 -16.91 -18.17 -19.13
N GLN A 204 -18.12 -18.37 -18.60
CA GLN A 204 -19.28 -17.48 -18.74
C GLN A 204 -19.09 -16.10 -18.08
N LEU A 205 -18.15 -15.97 -17.15
CA LEU A 205 -17.83 -14.74 -16.43
C LEU A 205 -16.49 -14.13 -16.84
N GLN A 206 -15.63 -14.85 -17.57
CA GLN A 206 -14.29 -14.38 -17.94
C GLN A 206 -14.34 -13.05 -18.73
N SER A 207 -15.24 -12.91 -19.70
CA SER A 207 -15.45 -11.66 -20.47
C SER A 207 -16.10 -10.52 -19.67
N CYS A 208 -16.59 -10.79 -18.45
CA CYS A 208 -17.12 -9.82 -17.50
C CYS A 208 -16.13 -9.49 -16.36
N THR A 209 -15.03 -10.24 -16.24
CA THR A 209 -14.14 -10.22 -15.06
C THR A 209 -12.95 -9.31 -15.31
N PRO A 210 -12.86 -8.14 -14.65
CA PRO A 210 -11.85 -7.14 -14.95
C PRO A 210 -10.47 -7.55 -14.44
N VAL A 211 -9.43 -7.27 -15.23
CA VAL A 211 -8.04 -7.45 -14.83
C VAL A 211 -7.27 -6.13 -14.75
N ALA A 212 -6.52 -5.98 -13.65
CA ALA A 212 -5.59 -4.89 -13.41
C ALA A 212 -4.23 -5.41 -12.94
N VAL A 213 -3.16 -4.69 -13.31
CA VAL A 213 -1.78 -4.98 -12.89
C VAL A 213 -1.20 -3.69 -12.34
N LYS A 214 -0.93 -3.65 -11.04
CA LYS A 214 -0.38 -2.47 -10.38
C LYS A 214 1.04 -2.78 -9.94
N ALA A 215 2.00 -2.11 -10.58
CA ALA A 215 3.40 -2.18 -10.21
C ALA A 215 3.71 -1.17 -9.11
N THR A 216 4.41 -1.64 -8.08
CA THR A 216 4.77 -0.82 -6.92
C THR A 216 6.05 -0.01 -7.20
N ALA A 217 6.56 0.70 -6.19
CA ALA A 217 7.73 1.57 -6.30
C ALA A 217 9.00 0.88 -6.88
N GLY A 218 9.09 -0.45 -6.84
CA GLY A 218 10.18 -1.22 -7.45
C GLY A 218 10.34 -0.99 -8.95
N LEU A 219 9.25 -1.02 -9.71
CA LEU A 219 9.31 -0.77 -11.17
C LEU A 219 9.62 0.70 -11.47
N ARG A 220 9.07 1.63 -10.68
CA ARG A 220 9.29 3.09 -10.78
C ARG A 220 10.78 3.46 -10.72
N LEU A 221 11.61 2.68 -10.03
CA LEU A 221 13.06 2.88 -9.91
C LEU A 221 13.86 2.55 -11.19
N LEU A 222 13.29 1.82 -12.17
CA LEU A 222 13.96 1.60 -13.47
C LEU A 222 13.96 2.84 -14.38
N GLY A 223 13.26 3.91 -13.99
CA GLY A 223 13.06 5.08 -14.83
C GLY A 223 11.93 4.89 -15.85
N ALA A 224 11.42 6.02 -16.37
CA ALA A 224 10.14 6.06 -17.08
C ALA A 224 10.09 5.25 -18.37
N VAL A 225 11.21 5.12 -19.11
CA VAL A 225 11.26 4.39 -20.39
C VAL A 225 11.09 2.89 -20.16
N ALA A 226 12.03 2.24 -19.47
CA ALA A 226 11.98 0.81 -19.18
C ALA A 226 10.70 0.38 -18.43
N SER A 227 10.22 1.22 -17.49
CA SER A 227 8.93 1.02 -16.83
C SER A 227 7.76 0.95 -17.83
N THR A 228 7.74 1.85 -18.80
CA THR A 228 6.67 1.95 -19.80
C THR A 228 6.73 0.82 -20.82
N GLU A 229 7.92 0.39 -21.22
CA GLU A 229 8.14 -0.74 -22.14
C GLU A 229 7.63 -2.06 -21.53
N ILE A 230 7.97 -2.33 -20.26
CA ILE A 230 7.46 -3.49 -19.51
C ILE A 230 5.92 -3.43 -19.41
N LEU A 231 5.35 -2.30 -18.96
CA LEU A 231 3.88 -2.15 -18.86
C LEU A 231 3.17 -2.26 -20.21
N ASN A 232 3.78 -1.80 -21.31
CA ASN A 232 3.24 -1.96 -22.66
C ASN A 232 3.26 -3.43 -23.11
N SER A 233 4.32 -4.18 -22.81
CA SER A 233 4.39 -5.61 -23.14
C SER A 233 3.34 -6.41 -22.36
N VAL A 234 3.16 -6.12 -21.06
CA VAL A 234 2.09 -6.71 -20.23
C VAL A 234 0.71 -6.44 -20.83
N ARG A 235 0.41 -5.18 -21.20
CA ARG A 235 -0.87 -4.83 -21.87
C ARG A 235 -1.08 -5.58 -23.19
N ALA A 236 -0.04 -5.64 -24.04
CA ALA A 236 -0.13 -6.34 -25.32
C ALA A 236 -0.39 -7.83 -25.12
N ARG A 237 0.35 -8.48 -24.24
CA ARG A 237 0.21 -9.91 -23.93
C ARG A 237 -1.16 -10.24 -23.33
N PHE A 238 -1.66 -9.40 -22.42
CA PHE A 238 -2.97 -9.62 -21.78
C PHE A 238 -4.11 -9.48 -22.80
N ALA A 239 -4.02 -8.52 -23.73
CA ALA A 239 -5.02 -8.34 -24.79
C ALA A 239 -4.99 -9.43 -25.88
N ASP A 240 -3.82 -10.04 -26.12
CA ASP A 240 -3.62 -11.13 -27.08
C ASP A 240 -4.11 -12.49 -26.53
N ARG A 241 -3.67 -12.84 -25.30
CA ARG A 241 -3.82 -14.21 -24.77
C ARG A 241 -5.03 -14.45 -23.89
N TYR A 242 -5.54 -13.43 -23.18
CA TYR A 242 -6.48 -13.63 -22.09
C TYR A 242 -7.86 -13.00 -22.36
N PRO A 243 -8.96 -13.65 -21.94
CA PRO A 243 -10.34 -13.19 -22.20
C PRO A 243 -10.79 -12.05 -21.27
N PHE A 244 -10.00 -11.73 -20.24
CA PHE A 244 -10.36 -10.79 -19.17
C PHE A 244 -10.29 -9.32 -19.62
N PRO A 245 -11.38 -8.53 -19.55
CA PRO A 245 -11.35 -7.12 -19.93
C PRO A 245 -10.40 -6.28 -19.06
N MET A 246 -9.50 -5.54 -19.70
CA MET A 246 -8.74 -4.46 -19.07
C MET A 246 -9.52 -3.15 -19.12
N LYS A 247 -9.77 -2.54 -17.96
CA LYS A 247 -10.24 -1.15 -17.88
C LYS A 247 -9.11 -0.18 -18.28
N LYS A 248 -9.46 1.07 -18.62
CA LYS A 248 -8.46 2.12 -18.82
C LYS A 248 -7.57 2.23 -17.57
N ASP A 249 -6.27 2.39 -17.78
CA ASP A 249 -5.25 2.54 -16.72
C ASP A 249 -5.17 1.34 -15.73
N SER A 250 -5.70 0.16 -16.11
CA SER A 250 -5.68 -1.04 -15.25
C SER A 250 -4.26 -1.60 -15.07
N VAL A 251 -3.46 -1.66 -16.14
CA VAL A 251 -2.02 -1.95 -16.11
C VAL A 251 -1.26 -0.62 -15.94
N ALA A 252 -0.66 -0.38 -14.77
CA ALA A 252 0.03 0.88 -14.44
C ALA A 252 1.06 0.70 -13.30
N ILE A 253 1.95 1.69 -13.12
CA ILE A 253 2.56 1.92 -11.80
C ILE A 253 1.52 2.59 -10.90
N MET A 254 1.38 2.10 -9.67
CA MET A 254 0.50 2.69 -8.65
C MET A 254 1.16 3.92 -8.03
N ASP A 255 0.36 4.83 -7.45
CA ASP A 255 0.91 5.85 -6.56
C ASP A 255 1.00 5.35 -5.12
N GLY A 256 2.02 5.80 -4.38
CA GLY A 256 2.18 5.45 -2.97
C GLY A 256 1.01 5.93 -2.11
N LYS A 257 0.33 7.01 -2.54
CA LYS A 257 -0.94 7.49 -1.99
C LYS A 257 -2.05 6.45 -2.12
N ASP A 258 -2.20 5.89 -3.33
CA ASP A 258 -3.23 4.89 -3.63
C ASP A 258 -2.92 3.56 -2.93
N GLU A 259 -1.65 3.14 -2.93
CA GLU A 259 -1.13 1.94 -2.27
C GLU A 259 -1.52 1.91 -0.78
N GLY A 260 -1.22 2.97 -0.03
CA GLY A 260 -1.60 3.07 1.38
C GLY A 260 -3.12 3.09 1.61
N VAL A 261 -3.87 3.83 0.79
CA VAL A 261 -5.33 3.98 0.98
C VAL A 261 -6.08 2.71 0.60
N TYR A 262 -5.66 1.99 -0.44
CA TYR A 262 -6.23 0.69 -0.76
C TYR A 262 -5.87 -0.37 0.30
N ALA A 263 -4.67 -0.33 0.89
CA ALA A 263 -4.33 -1.18 2.04
C ALA A 263 -5.19 -0.87 3.28
N TRP A 264 -5.47 0.42 3.53
CA TRP A 264 -6.41 0.86 4.56
C TRP A 264 -7.83 0.36 4.33
N ILE A 265 -8.31 0.38 3.08
CA ILE A 265 -9.61 -0.19 2.69
C ILE A 265 -9.62 -1.70 2.92
N THR A 266 -8.62 -2.45 2.45
CA THR A 266 -8.51 -3.91 2.67
C THR A 266 -8.63 -4.26 4.15
N ALA A 267 -7.78 -3.65 4.99
CA ALA A 267 -7.71 -3.94 6.41
C ALA A 267 -9.05 -3.67 7.11
N ASN A 268 -9.61 -2.47 6.90
CA ASN A 268 -10.84 -2.07 7.59
C ASN A 268 -12.09 -2.76 7.05
N TYR A 269 -12.08 -3.22 5.79
CA TYR A 269 -13.14 -4.02 5.20
C TYR A 269 -13.17 -5.42 5.85
N LEU A 270 -12.03 -6.10 5.90
CA LEU A 270 -11.92 -7.43 6.52
C LEU A 270 -12.18 -7.35 8.04
N LEU A 271 -11.68 -6.31 8.72
CA LEU A 271 -11.95 -6.06 10.14
C LEU A 271 -13.37 -5.53 10.42
N SER A 272 -14.25 -5.41 9.41
CA SER A 272 -15.64 -4.93 9.53
C SER A 272 -15.79 -3.56 10.23
N THR A 273 -14.80 -2.68 10.07
CA THR A 273 -14.78 -1.31 10.61
C THR A 273 -15.20 -0.24 9.59
N ILE A 274 -15.28 -0.59 8.30
CA ILE A 274 -15.91 0.25 7.25
C ILE A 274 -17.00 -0.49 6.49
N GLY A 275 -17.92 0.25 5.87
CA GLY A 275 -19.04 -0.29 5.11
C GLY A 275 -20.42 0.16 5.61
N SER A 276 -21.45 -0.22 4.85
CA SER A 276 -22.86 0.23 5.01
C SER A 276 -23.56 -0.28 6.26
N HIS A 277 -23.11 -1.41 6.82
CA HIS A 277 -23.73 -2.05 7.99
C HIS A 277 -23.02 -1.73 9.30
N VAL A 278 -21.86 -1.08 9.25
CA VAL A 278 -21.06 -0.70 10.42
C VAL A 278 -21.66 0.57 11.04
N PRO A 279 -21.67 0.75 12.38
CA PRO A 279 -22.01 2.02 13.00
C PRO A 279 -21.12 3.19 12.51
N SER A 280 -21.64 4.43 12.55
CA SER A 280 -20.86 5.64 12.19
C SER A 280 -19.96 6.17 13.32
N ALA A 281 -19.87 5.44 14.44
CA ALA A 281 -19.00 5.74 15.57
C ALA A 281 -17.91 4.67 15.77
N THR A 282 -17.79 3.70 14.85
CA THR A 282 -16.76 2.66 14.89
C THR A 282 -15.42 3.25 14.49
N THR A 283 -14.43 3.17 15.38
CA THR A 283 -13.05 3.59 15.09
C THR A 283 -12.41 2.62 14.09
N THR A 284 -11.93 3.15 12.97
CA THR A 284 -11.14 2.41 11.98
C THR A 284 -9.73 2.11 12.49
N TYR A 285 -9.10 1.07 11.98
CA TYR A 285 -7.68 0.80 12.19
C TYR A 285 -6.80 1.77 11.37
N ALA A 286 -5.68 2.17 11.94
CA ALA A 286 -4.54 2.67 11.19
C ALA A 286 -3.84 1.51 10.48
N VAL A 287 -3.32 1.76 9.28
CA VAL A 287 -2.55 0.78 8.50
C VAL A 287 -1.17 1.32 8.21
N LEU A 288 -0.16 0.51 8.53
CA LEU A 288 1.24 0.77 8.25
C LEU A 288 1.76 -0.31 7.32
N ASP A 289 2.13 0.06 6.10
CA ASP A 289 2.77 -0.86 5.15
C ASP A 289 4.27 -0.56 5.08
N LEU A 290 5.09 -1.59 5.03
CA LEU A 290 6.54 -1.49 4.85
C LEU A 290 6.92 -2.34 3.65
N GLY A 291 7.02 -1.68 2.50
CA GLY A 291 7.52 -2.26 1.26
C GLY A 291 9.06 -2.22 1.16
N GLY A 292 9.57 -2.67 0.01
CA GLY A 292 11.02 -2.69 -0.23
C GLY A 292 11.61 -1.30 -0.49
N ALA A 293 10.86 -0.41 -1.14
CA ALA A 293 11.33 0.90 -1.58
C ALA A 293 10.62 2.10 -0.92
N SER A 294 9.44 1.90 -0.33
CA SER A 294 8.64 2.88 0.40
C SER A 294 8.03 2.24 1.66
N THR A 295 7.57 3.09 2.58
CA THR A 295 6.64 2.75 3.66
C THR A 295 5.47 3.71 3.64
N GLN A 296 4.29 3.24 4.03
CA GLN A 296 3.01 3.93 3.93
C GLN A 296 2.36 3.96 5.31
N ILE A 297 1.70 5.07 5.64
CA ILE A 297 0.90 5.25 6.85
C ILE A 297 -0.44 5.86 6.47
N VAL A 298 -1.54 5.23 6.87
CA VAL A 298 -2.90 5.75 6.65
C VAL A 298 -3.77 5.54 7.88
N PHE A 299 -4.47 6.59 8.32
CA PHE A 299 -5.45 6.53 9.41
C PHE A 299 -6.50 7.63 9.28
N GLU A 300 -7.62 7.49 10.00
CA GLU A 300 -8.62 8.55 10.15
C GLU A 300 -8.33 9.37 11.43
N PRO A 301 -7.72 10.56 11.34
CA PRO A 301 -7.46 11.41 12.51
C PRO A 301 -8.75 12.02 13.04
N THR A 302 -9.06 11.75 14.31
CA THR A 302 -10.16 12.40 15.03
C THR A 302 -9.69 13.72 15.65
N PHE A 303 -10.55 14.74 15.62
CA PHE A 303 -10.26 16.05 16.24
C PHE A 303 -11.38 16.42 17.22
N PRO A 304 -11.06 16.92 18.44
CA PRO A 304 -12.09 17.34 19.39
C PRO A 304 -13.01 18.43 18.80
N ARG A 305 -14.33 18.27 18.92
CA ARG A 305 -15.32 19.24 18.39
C ARG A 305 -15.21 20.66 18.98
N SER A 306 -14.53 20.80 20.11
CA SER A 306 -14.21 22.09 20.75
C SER A 306 -12.95 22.76 20.20
N SER A 307 -12.16 22.07 19.37
CA SER A 307 -10.92 22.59 18.78
C SER A 307 -11.16 23.24 17.42
N SER A 308 -10.38 24.27 17.12
CA SER A 308 -10.25 24.81 15.77
C SER A 308 -9.31 23.99 14.89
N THR A 309 -8.47 23.13 15.48
CA THR A 309 -7.51 22.27 14.76
C THR A 309 -8.25 21.23 13.91
N LYS A 310 -7.77 21.05 12.68
CA LYS A 310 -8.25 20.05 11.71
C LYS A 310 -7.05 19.43 11.00
N LEU A 311 -7.29 18.41 10.19
CA LEU A 311 -6.29 17.94 9.23
C LEU A 311 -6.05 19.05 8.19
N GLU A 312 -4.79 19.49 8.08
CA GLU A 312 -4.34 20.53 7.13
C GLU A 312 -4.66 20.16 5.67
N GLU A 313 -4.72 21.17 4.80
CA GLU A 313 -4.92 20.94 3.37
C GLU A 313 -3.60 20.57 2.66
N GLY A 314 -3.63 19.56 1.79
CA GLY A 314 -2.46 19.09 1.05
C GLY A 314 -2.64 17.67 0.54
N ASP A 315 -1.65 17.14 -0.18
CA ASP A 315 -1.72 15.79 -0.77
C ASP A 315 -1.89 14.68 0.27
N HIS A 316 -1.44 14.90 1.51
CA HIS A 316 -1.60 13.97 2.64
C HIS A 316 -3.05 13.78 3.09
N LYS A 317 -3.98 14.64 2.65
CA LYS A 317 -5.39 14.57 2.96
C LYS A 317 -6.13 13.79 1.88
N TYR A 318 -6.92 12.79 2.28
CA TYR A 318 -7.70 11.95 1.38
C TYR A 318 -9.17 11.96 1.82
N ALA A 319 -10.06 12.38 0.92
CA ALA A 319 -11.51 12.23 1.10
C ALA A 319 -11.94 10.92 0.41
N LEU A 320 -12.48 9.98 1.19
CA LEU A 320 -12.91 8.66 0.71
C LEU A 320 -14.39 8.46 1.02
N THR A 321 -15.22 8.20 0.01
CA THR A 321 -16.58 7.70 0.21
C THR A 321 -16.57 6.17 0.06
N PHE A 322 -16.90 5.42 1.11
CA PHE A 322 -16.98 3.95 1.07
C PHE A 322 -18.22 3.45 1.81
N GLY A 323 -18.97 2.51 1.21
CA GLY A 323 -20.17 1.93 1.81
C GLY A 323 -21.28 2.95 2.15
N GLY A 324 -21.31 4.11 1.48
CA GLY A 324 -22.26 5.19 1.76
C GLY A 324 -21.87 6.12 2.93
N LYS A 325 -20.61 6.06 3.40
CA LYS A 325 -20.04 6.97 4.41
C LYS A 325 -18.85 7.71 3.83
N ASP A 326 -18.65 8.95 4.29
CA ASP A 326 -17.45 9.75 3.99
C ASP A 326 -16.44 9.67 5.13
N TYR A 327 -15.18 9.43 4.78
CA TYR A 327 -14.02 9.34 5.65
C TYR A 327 -13.00 10.41 5.27
N THR A 328 -12.31 11.00 6.25
CA THR A 328 -11.22 11.96 6.00
C THR A 328 -9.92 11.40 6.55
N LEU A 329 -9.15 10.76 5.66
CA LEU A 329 -7.91 10.08 6.03
C LEU A 329 -6.72 11.05 5.96
N TYR A 330 -5.79 10.90 6.90
CA TYR A 330 -4.39 11.23 6.66
C TYR A 330 -3.73 10.03 5.97
N GLN A 331 -2.95 10.29 4.93
CA GLN A 331 -2.12 9.31 4.24
C GLN A 331 -0.73 9.90 3.96
N HIS A 332 0.31 9.08 4.01
CA HIS A 332 1.60 9.41 3.41
C HIS A 332 2.35 8.18 2.89
N SER A 333 3.21 8.36 1.89
CA SER A 333 4.13 7.34 1.38
C SER A 333 5.57 7.86 1.31
N TYR A 334 6.42 7.35 2.20
CA TYR A 334 7.82 7.74 2.32
C TYR A 334 8.67 6.96 1.31
N LEU A 335 8.68 7.41 0.06
CA LEU A 335 9.56 6.87 -0.98
C LEU A 335 11.03 7.06 -0.58
N GLY A 336 11.80 5.97 -0.60
CA GLY A 336 13.17 5.93 -0.08
C GLY A 336 13.31 5.38 1.34
N TYR A 337 12.20 5.12 2.03
CA TYR A 337 12.18 4.58 3.41
C TYR A 337 11.58 3.17 3.53
N GLY A 338 11.41 2.46 2.41
CA GLY A 338 11.20 1.00 2.46
C GLY A 338 12.46 0.26 2.92
N ILE A 339 12.32 -0.96 3.43
CA ILE A 339 13.38 -1.64 4.20
C ILE A 339 14.71 -1.81 3.43
N MET A 340 14.65 -2.07 2.12
CA MET A 340 15.86 -2.22 1.30
C MET A 340 16.56 -0.87 1.03
N ARG A 341 15.80 0.23 1.04
CA ARG A 341 16.36 1.59 0.93
C ARG A 341 16.91 2.05 2.27
N ALA A 342 16.27 1.71 3.39
CA ALA A 342 16.79 1.97 4.73
C ALA A 342 18.17 1.31 4.93
N ARG A 343 18.31 0.02 4.60
CA ARG A 343 19.61 -0.69 4.56
C ARG A 343 20.64 0.05 3.73
N ARG A 344 20.32 0.37 2.47
CA ARG A 344 21.20 1.07 1.53
C ARG A 344 21.68 2.41 2.10
N SER A 345 20.79 3.21 2.69
CA SER A 345 21.14 4.49 3.33
C SER A 345 22.06 4.29 4.54
N VAL A 346 21.78 3.31 5.40
CA VAL A 346 22.62 2.96 6.57
C VAL A 346 24.01 2.49 6.13
N HIS A 347 24.12 1.62 5.12
CA HIS A 347 25.41 1.14 4.62
C HIS A 347 26.25 2.29 4.02
N ASN A 348 25.66 3.15 3.19
CA ASN A 348 26.37 4.31 2.65
C ASN A 348 26.82 5.29 3.74
N LEU A 349 25.99 5.55 4.76
CA LEU A 349 26.36 6.42 5.89
C LEU A 349 27.50 5.82 6.73
N VAL A 350 27.46 4.52 7.03
CA VAL A 350 28.55 3.82 7.73
C VAL A 350 29.86 3.86 6.94
N ALA A 351 29.81 3.62 5.63
CA ALA A 351 30.99 3.68 4.78
C ALA A 351 31.59 5.09 4.70
N PHE A 352 30.77 6.12 4.48
CA PHE A 352 31.19 7.52 4.52
C PHE A 352 31.82 7.89 5.87
N MET A 353 31.21 7.50 6.99
CA MET A 353 31.77 7.75 8.32
C MET A 353 33.12 7.04 8.55
N SER A 354 33.37 5.91 7.87
CA SER A 354 34.64 5.19 8.00
C SER A 354 35.84 5.92 7.38
N GLU A 355 35.65 6.74 6.33
CA GLU A 355 36.73 7.53 5.72
C GLU A 355 37.34 8.58 6.67
N PHE A 356 36.51 9.13 7.56
CA PHE A 356 36.89 10.21 8.47
C PHE A 356 37.24 9.72 9.89
N GLY A 357 37.25 8.41 10.11
CA GLY A 357 37.57 7.80 11.40
C GLY A 357 39.03 8.03 11.80
N HIS A 358 39.27 8.55 13.02
CA HIS A 358 40.61 8.83 13.54
C HIS A 358 41.39 7.59 14.03
N GLY A 359 41.06 6.40 13.51
CA GLY A 359 41.77 5.14 13.79
C GLY A 359 40.96 3.89 13.42
N ASP A 360 41.66 2.87 12.92
CA ASP A 360 41.34 1.42 12.84
C ASP A 360 39.93 0.96 12.40
N GLY A 361 39.05 1.85 11.91
CA GLY A 361 37.70 1.52 11.44
C GLY A 361 37.66 0.78 10.09
N THR A 362 38.81 0.74 9.39
CA THR A 362 39.09 -0.03 8.18
C THR A 362 40.27 -0.95 8.45
N HIS A 363 40.02 -2.18 8.89
CA HIS A 363 41.08 -3.19 8.94
C HIS A 363 41.27 -3.78 7.53
N GLU A 364 42.51 -3.94 7.07
CA GLU A 364 42.79 -4.89 5.99
C GLU A 364 42.64 -6.31 6.56
N SER A 365 41.79 -7.13 5.95
CA SER A 365 41.71 -8.55 6.31
C SER A 365 43.01 -9.26 5.93
N ALA A 366 43.26 -10.44 6.52
CA ALA A 366 44.38 -11.31 6.10
C ALA A 366 44.28 -11.79 4.63
N GLU A 367 43.18 -11.48 3.95
CA GLU A 367 42.86 -11.81 2.56
C GLU A 367 42.92 -10.55 1.65
N GLY A 368 43.19 -9.37 2.21
CA GLY A 368 43.28 -8.09 1.49
C GLY A 368 41.96 -7.34 1.28
N GLU A 369 40.88 -7.73 1.97
CA GLU A 369 39.60 -7.00 1.92
C GLU A 369 39.59 -5.82 2.89
N THR A 370 39.10 -4.65 2.46
CA THR A 370 38.77 -3.53 3.35
C THR A 370 37.54 -3.86 4.19
N LEU A 371 37.75 -4.16 5.46
CA LEU A 371 36.70 -4.52 6.41
C LEU A 371 36.16 -3.27 7.13
N ILE A 372 34.88 -2.94 6.92
CA ILE A 372 34.22 -1.78 7.56
C ILE A 372 33.35 -2.25 8.73
N SER A 373 33.64 -1.76 9.94
CA SER A 373 32.84 -2.05 11.14
C SER A 373 31.45 -1.40 11.07
N ASN A 374 30.39 -2.21 11.15
CA ASN A 374 29.00 -1.76 11.02
C ASN A 374 28.13 -2.30 12.19
N PRO A 375 27.72 -1.46 13.16
CA PRO A 375 26.96 -1.90 14.32
C PRO A 375 25.50 -2.28 14.04
N CYS A 376 25.00 -2.06 12.82
CA CYS A 376 23.69 -2.54 12.36
C CYS A 376 23.74 -3.97 11.81
N LEU A 377 24.92 -4.58 11.66
CA LEU A 377 25.03 -6.02 11.43
C LEU A 377 25.15 -6.74 12.79
N SER A 378 24.51 -7.90 12.91
CA SER A 378 24.53 -8.67 14.17
C SER A 378 25.95 -9.14 14.53
N LYS A 379 26.27 -9.25 15.83
CA LYS A 379 27.62 -9.66 16.27
C LYS A 379 28.05 -10.99 15.65
N GLY A 380 29.31 -11.04 15.22
CA GLY A 380 29.92 -12.17 14.52
C GLY A 380 29.51 -12.36 13.06
N THR A 381 28.61 -11.54 12.51
CA THR A 381 28.20 -11.60 11.09
C THR A 381 29.03 -10.66 10.22
N ARG A 382 29.13 -10.99 8.92
CA ARG A 382 29.70 -10.12 7.86
C ARG A 382 28.87 -10.21 6.58
N ARG A 383 28.92 -9.16 5.77
CA ARG A 383 28.21 -9.05 4.49
C ARG A 383 28.92 -8.09 3.55
N THR A 384 29.21 -8.56 2.34
CA THR A 384 29.62 -7.70 1.23
C THR A 384 28.42 -6.90 0.73
N VAL A 385 28.57 -5.58 0.59
CA VAL A 385 27.54 -4.66 0.12
C VAL A 385 28.03 -3.82 -1.06
N GLU A 386 27.14 -3.54 -2.00
CA GLU A 386 27.34 -2.55 -3.06
C GLU A 386 26.90 -1.18 -2.54
N LEU A 387 27.73 -0.14 -2.75
CA LEU A 387 27.43 1.24 -2.35
C LEU A 387 26.95 2.09 -3.53
N ASP A 388 26.45 3.28 -3.24
CA ASP A 388 26.02 4.26 -4.24
C ASP A 388 27.22 5.03 -4.82
N ASP A 389 27.13 5.40 -6.10
CA ASP A 389 28.11 6.26 -6.81
C ASP A 389 28.08 7.73 -6.29
N ALA A 390 28.21 7.93 -4.98
CA ALA A 390 28.08 9.22 -4.28
C ALA A 390 29.31 10.17 -4.46
N GLY A 391 30.08 10.00 -5.53
CA GLY A 391 31.36 10.68 -5.76
C GLY A 391 32.60 9.82 -5.50
N TRP A 392 32.43 8.61 -4.97
CA TRP A 392 33.46 7.57 -4.95
C TRP A 392 33.96 7.31 -6.38
N THR A 393 35.29 7.23 -6.58
CA THR A 393 35.88 7.11 -7.92
C THR A 393 35.68 5.73 -8.58
N HIS A 394 35.24 4.74 -7.81
CA HIS A 394 34.93 3.39 -8.28
C HIS A 394 33.69 2.83 -7.57
N LYS A 395 32.94 1.97 -8.28
CA LYS A 395 32.01 1.03 -7.65
C LYS A 395 32.80 -0.02 -6.88
N SER A 396 32.96 0.23 -5.59
CA SER A 396 33.64 -0.67 -4.68
C SER A 396 32.62 -1.48 -3.87
N ASN A 397 32.75 -2.79 -3.93
CA ASN A 397 32.03 -3.70 -3.05
C ASN A 397 32.81 -3.80 -1.74
N PHE A 398 32.18 -3.48 -0.61
CA PHE A 398 32.83 -3.45 0.70
C PHE A 398 32.30 -4.57 1.60
N THR A 399 33.19 -5.30 2.26
CA THR A 399 32.80 -6.24 3.31
C THR A 399 32.56 -5.48 4.61
N MET A 400 31.30 -5.42 5.04
CA MET A 400 30.93 -4.88 6.35
C MET A 400 30.81 -6.00 7.39
N ALA A 401 31.17 -5.73 8.64
CA ALA A 401 31.06 -6.70 9.73
C ALA A 401 30.42 -6.13 10.99
N GLY A 402 29.56 -6.94 11.62
CA GLY A 402 29.01 -6.67 12.95
C GLY A 402 29.98 -7.01 14.09
N ALA A 403 31.01 -7.83 13.80
CA ALA A 403 32.14 -8.12 14.69
C ALA A 403 31.74 -8.26 16.18
N ASP A 404 32.31 -7.47 17.07
CA ASP A 404 31.87 -7.25 18.45
C ASP A 404 31.01 -5.98 18.61
N VAL A 405 30.95 -5.11 17.59
CA VAL A 405 30.26 -3.80 17.60
C VAL A 405 28.74 -3.86 17.42
N GLY A 406 28.21 -4.97 16.89
CA GLY A 406 26.79 -5.19 16.57
C GLY A 406 25.87 -4.90 17.75
N SER A 407 24.99 -3.89 17.63
CA SER A 407 24.27 -3.34 18.78
C SER A 407 23.06 -2.52 18.36
N PHE A 408 21.88 -2.89 18.87
CA PHE A 408 20.63 -2.13 18.71
C PHE A 408 20.82 -0.64 19.02
N VAL A 409 21.42 -0.29 20.16
CA VAL A 409 21.60 1.10 20.61
C VAL A 409 22.54 1.90 19.71
N ALA A 410 23.58 1.25 19.16
CA ALA A 410 24.50 1.92 18.23
C ALA A 410 23.91 2.02 16.82
N CYS A 411 23.16 1.01 16.38
CA CYS A 411 22.45 1.03 15.11
C CYS A 411 21.32 2.07 15.08
N ASN A 412 20.57 2.23 16.18
CA ASN A 412 19.45 3.18 16.27
C ASN A 412 19.90 4.61 15.98
N ARG A 413 21.07 5.01 16.51
CA ARG A 413 21.70 6.32 16.27
C ARG A 413 22.05 6.58 14.80
N ILE A 414 22.34 5.54 14.03
CA ILE A 414 22.61 5.66 12.59
C ILE A 414 21.29 5.77 11.82
N ILE A 415 20.27 5.04 12.26
CA ILE A 415 18.91 5.11 11.70
C ILE A 415 18.24 6.47 12.00
N GLU A 416 18.42 7.03 13.19
CA GLU A 416 18.01 8.40 13.57
C GLU A 416 18.50 9.44 12.55
N LEU A 417 19.77 9.35 12.13
CA LEU A 417 20.36 10.21 11.11
C LEU A 417 19.76 9.95 9.71
N VAL A 418 19.61 8.68 9.31
CA VAL A 418 19.00 8.28 8.02
C VAL A 418 17.54 8.73 7.91
N MET A 419 16.80 8.74 9.02
CA MET A 419 15.41 9.20 9.09
C MET A 419 15.28 10.72 8.99
N ALA A 420 16.36 11.49 9.16
CA ALA A 420 16.35 12.95 9.07
C ALA A 420 15.22 13.59 9.90
N LYS A 421 15.08 13.19 11.17
CA LYS A 421 14.01 13.64 12.07
C LYS A 421 13.93 15.17 12.17
N ASP A 422 15.08 15.84 12.29
CA ASP A 422 15.21 17.30 12.43
C ASP A 422 15.17 18.08 11.10
N ALA A 423 14.76 17.44 9.99
CA ALA A 423 14.57 18.13 8.71
C ALA A 423 13.49 19.22 8.78
N VAL A 424 13.61 20.24 7.92
CA VAL A 424 12.81 21.48 8.00
C VAL A 424 11.31 21.22 7.86
N CYS A 425 10.63 21.20 9.01
CA CYS A 425 9.19 21.02 9.10
C CYS A 425 8.42 22.29 8.69
N ASN A 426 7.97 22.34 7.43
CA ASN A 426 7.29 23.50 6.84
C ASN A 426 5.85 23.69 7.34
N VAL A 427 5.15 22.60 7.67
CA VAL A 427 3.79 22.59 8.24
C VAL A 427 3.82 21.66 9.44
N LYS A 428 3.43 22.13 10.63
CA LYS A 428 3.60 21.42 11.90
C LYS A 428 2.30 20.71 12.35
N PRO A 429 2.35 19.57 13.05
CA PRO A 429 3.56 18.81 13.42
C PRO A 429 4.14 18.03 12.22
N CYS A 430 5.35 17.48 12.38
CA CYS A 430 5.97 16.61 11.39
C CYS A 430 6.41 15.29 12.01
N SER A 431 6.33 14.22 11.22
CA SER A 431 6.85 12.89 11.53
C SER A 431 8.38 12.86 11.42
N PHE A 432 8.92 12.76 10.20
CA PHE A 432 10.35 12.79 9.90
C PHE A 432 10.56 13.29 8.45
N ASN A 433 11.80 13.58 8.06
CA ASN A 433 12.14 14.12 6.73
C ASN A 433 11.32 15.37 6.34
N GLY A 434 10.90 16.18 7.33
CA GLY A 434 10.11 17.41 7.12
C GLY A 434 8.65 17.20 6.68
N VAL A 435 8.15 15.96 6.71
CA VAL A 435 6.78 15.59 6.31
C VAL A 435 5.79 15.93 7.41
N TYR A 436 4.73 16.69 7.08
CA TYR A 436 3.62 16.96 7.99
C TYR A 436 2.89 15.67 8.37
N GLN A 437 2.63 15.50 9.67
CA GLN A 437 1.78 14.45 10.21
C GLN A 437 0.98 15.02 11.40
N PRO A 438 -0.35 14.85 11.48
CA PRO A 438 -1.09 15.19 12.69
C PRO A 438 -0.63 14.32 13.85
N SER A 439 -0.54 14.87 15.07
CA SER A 439 -0.11 14.13 16.26
C SER A 439 -0.96 12.88 16.45
N ILE A 440 -0.32 11.70 16.35
CA ILE A 440 -1.05 10.43 16.36
C ILE A 440 -1.55 10.09 17.76
N ILE A 441 -0.84 10.53 18.79
CA ILE A 441 -1.24 10.41 20.20
C ILE A 441 -2.49 11.26 20.47
N ASP A 442 -2.58 12.48 19.94
CA ASP A 442 -3.73 13.37 20.17
C ASP A 442 -4.94 13.04 19.27
N THR A 443 -4.71 12.61 18.03
CA THR A 443 -5.78 12.43 17.02
C THR A 443 -6.20 10.98 16.79
N PHE A 444 -5.39 10.01 17.21
CA PHE A 444 -5.67 8.58 17.07
C PHE A 444 -5.26 7.78 18.35
N PRO A 445 -5.68 8.20 19.56
CA PRO A 445 -5.15 7.68 20.83
C PRO A 445 -5.41 6.20 21.09
N SER A 446 -6.50 5.64 20.55
CA SER A 446 -7.01 4.31 20.92
C SER A 446 -7.51 3.45 19.75
N GLY A 447 -7.42 3.94 18.51
CA GLY A 447 -7.73 3.12 17.32
C GLY A 447 -6.68 2.03 17.11
N GLY A 448 -7.10 0.87 16.62
CA GLY A 448 -6.20 -0.26 16.35
C GLY A 448 -5.14 0.08 15.29
N ILE A 449 -4.00 -0.60 15.32
CA ILE A 449 -2.94 -0.47 14.31
C ILE A 449 -2.71 -1.84 13.70
N LEU A 450 -2.79 -1.95 12.37
CA LEU A 450 -2.41 -3.13 11.62
C LEU A 450 -1.13 -2.84 10.82
N THR A 451 -0.17 -3.75 10.88
CA THR A 451 1.14 -3.60 10.22
C THR A 451 1.35 -4.72 9.20
N LEU A 452 1.82 -4.35 8.00
CA LEU A 452 1.82 -5.20 6.81
C LEU A 452 3.23 -5.48 6.26
N SER A 453 3.30 -6.38 5.27
CA SER A 453 4.51 -6.66 4.48
C SER A 453 5.74 -6.96 5.36
N TYR A 454 6.82 -6.16 5.27
CA TYR A 454 8.05 -6.45 6.01
C TYR A 454 7.96 -6.27 7.54
N PHE A 455 6.87 -5.71 8.09
CA PHE A 455 6.60 -5.84 9.53
C PHE A 455 6.36 -7.32 9.90
N TYR A 456 5.51 -8.01 9.14
CA TYR A 456 5.26 -9.44 9.34
C TYR A 456 6.49 -10.28 9.00
N ASP A 457 7.12 -10.07 7.84
CA ASP A 457 8.28 -10.85 7.36
C ASP A 457 9.56 -10.66 8.23
N ARG A 458 9.52 -9.83 9.28
CA ARG A 458 10.63 -9.63 10.24
C ARG A 458 10.30 -9.93 11.69
N ILE A 459 9.04 -10.13 12.04
CA ILE A 459 8.65 -10.48 13.41
C ILE A 459 8.17 -11.94 13.45
N SER A 460 7.30 -12.35 12.53
CA SER A 460 6.73 -13.71 12.49
C SER A 460 7.79 -14.84 12.46
N PRO A 461 8.90 -14.77 11.70
CA PRO A 461 9.92 -15.83 11.70
C PRO A 461 10.64 -16.07 13.04
N LEU A 462 10.53 -15.13 13.98
CA LEU A 462 11.15 -15.21 15.32
C LEU A 462 10.12 -15.23 16.47
N MET A 463 8.85 -14.95 16.15
CA MET A 463 7.72 -14.87 17.07
C MET A 463 6.43 -15.41 16.36
N PRO A 464 6.40 -16.68 15.92
CA PRO A 464 5.38 -17.18 14.99
C PRO A 464 3.96 -17.18 15.56
N ASP A 465 3.80 -17.44 16.86
CA ASP A 465 2.50 -17.48 17.54
C ASP A 465 1.98 -16.09 17.95
N THR A 466 2.67 -15.01 17.57
CA THR A 466 2.33 -13.63 17.96
C THR A 466 1.56 -12.92 16.87
N SER A 467 0.29 -12.60 17.12
CA SER A 467 -0.53 -11.73 16.25
C SER A 467 -0.61 -10.28 16.72
N THR A 468 -0.28 -10.00 17.98
CA THR A 468 -0.28 -8.65 18.58
C THR A 468 0.88 -8.53 19.59
N LEU A 469 1.59 -7.40 19.56
CA LEU A 469 2.72 -7.08 20.44
C LEU A 469 2.82 -5.59 20.72
N ALA A 470 3.50 -5.21 21.80
CA ALA A 470 3.86 -3.82 22.05
C ALA A 470 5.07 -3.41 21.17
N ILE A 471 5.23 -2.11 20.91
CA ILE A 471 6.36 -1.59 20.14
C ILE A 471 7.69 -1.83 20.88
N SER A 472 7.68 -1.82 22.21
CA SER A 472 8.81 -2.25 23.05
C SER A 472 9.33 -3.66 22.75
N ASP A 473 8.45 -4.59 22.36
CA ASP A 473 8.85 -5.98 22.10
C ASP A 473 9.72 -6.08 20.84
N ILE A 474 9.53 -5.19 19.86
CA ILE A 474 10.40 -5.07 18.68
C ILE A 474 11.81 -4.62 19.10
N ALA A 475 11.93 -3.68 20.04
CA ALA A 475 13.24 -3.28 20.57
C ALA A 475 13.93 -4.42 21.32
N HIS A 476 13.19 -5.20 22.12
CA HIS A 476 13.74 -6.38 22.80
C HIS A 476 14.12 -7.51 21.83
N LEU A 477 13.35 -7.71 20.76
CA LEU A 477 13.67 -8.63 19.67
C LEU A 477 14.95 -8.17 18.94
N ALA A 478 15.05 -6.88 18.59
CA ALA A 478 16.24 -6.28 17.98
C ALA A 478 17.48 -6.44 18.87
N GLN A 479 17.38 -6.22 20.18
CA GLN A 479 18.49 -6.40 21.13
C GLN A 479 19.04 -7.83 21.12
N ARG A 480 18.17 -8.85 21.18
CA ARG A 480 18.53 -10.28 21.08
C ARG A 480 19.18 -10.61 19.75
N VAL A 481 18.62 -10.11 18.65
CA VAL A 481 19.12 -10.36 17.30
C VAL A 481 20.48 -9.69 17.05
N CYS A 482 20.66 -8.43 17.45
CA CYS A 482 21.93 -7.72 17.33
C CYS A 482 23.05 -8.37 18.16
N ALA A 483 22.74 -8.98 19.31
CA ALA A 483 23.70 -9.69 20.16
C ALA A 483 24.31 -10.96 19.51
N GLY A 484 23.77 -11.42 18.38
CA GLY A 484 24.40 -12.45 17.54
C GLY A 484 24.26 -13.88 18.04
N LYS A 485 24.99 -14.80 17.39
CA LYS A 485 24.79 -16.27 17.43
C LYS A 485 24.85 -16.94 18.82
N VAL A 486 25.34 -16.25 19.86
CA VAL A 486 25.23 -16.72 21.25
C VAL A 486 23.80 -16.54 21.78
N SER A 487 23.26 -15.32 21.70
CA SER A 487 21.87 -15.03 22.11
C SER A 487 20.85 -15.70 21.20
N TRP A 488 21.18 -15.92 19.92
CA TRP A 488 20.31 -16.67 19.01
C TRP A 488 20.12 -18.13 19.46
N LYS A 489 21.19 -18.81 19.89
CA LYS A 489 21.11 -20.18 20.40
C LYS A 489 20.33 -20.29 21.71
N GLU A 490 20.37 -19.25 22.53
CA GLU A 490 19.61 -19.15 23.79
C GLU A 490 18.10 -19.02 23.53
N HIS A 491 17.69 -18.20 22.55
CA HIS A 491 16.29 -17.88 22.31
C HIS A 491 15.61 -18.75 21.23
N TRP A 492 16.35 -19.14 20.18
CA TRP A 492 15.84 -19.86 19.01
C TRP A 492 16.63 -21.13 18.68
N GLY A 493 17.57 -21.58 19.53
CA GLY A 493 18.43 -22.74 19.23
C GLY A 493 17.71 -24.08 19.03
N GLY A 494 16.42 -24.17 19.37
CA GLY A 494 15.55 -25.31 19.06
C GLY A 494 14.80 -25.20 17.72
N ASP A 495 14.69 -24.00 17.14
CA ASP A 495 14.02 -23.75 15.86
C ASP A 495 15.05 -23.56 14.74
N LYS A 496 15.06 -24.53 13.81
CA LYS A 496 15.95 -24.49 12.64
C LYS A 496 15.60 -23.36 11.67
N ASN A 497 14.32 -23.07 11.47
CA ASN A 497 13.87 -22.07 10.51
C ASN A 497 14.28 -20.67 10.97
N ALA A 498 14.07 -20.36 12.25
CA ALA A 498 14.51 -19.11 12.87
C ALA A 498 16.05 -18.97 12.81
N MET A 499 16.80 -20.04 13.11
CA MET A 499 18.27 -20.03 13.02
C MET A 499 18.78 -19.88 11.58
N GLU A 500 18.16 -20.54 10.59
CA GLU A 500 18.53 -20.44 9.16
C GLU A 500 18.23 -19.04 8.60
N GLU A 501 17.10 -18.44 8.97
CA GLU A 501 16.71 -17.08 8.56
C GLU A 501 17.60 -16.00 9.23
N LEU A 502 18.04 -16.20 10.48
CA LEU A 502 19.03 -15.32 11.14
C LEU A 502 20.44 -15.45 10.53
N GLU A 503 20.90 -16.68 10.28
CA GLU A 503 22.23 -16.92 9.70
C GLU A 503 22.30 -16.53 8.22
N GLY A 504 21.20 -16.65 7.48
CA GLY A 504 21.07 -16.19 6.09
C GLY A 504 20.94 -14.67 5.93
N ARG A 505 20.66 -13.91 7.00
CA ARG A 505 20.40 -12.46 6.94
C ARG A 505 21.21 -11.66 7.98
N PRO A 506 22.49 -11.34 7.72
CA PRO A 506 23.30 -10.45 8.57
C PRO A 506 22.66 -9.09 8.91
N GLU A 507 21.77 -8.61 8.04
CA GLU A 507 21.02 -7.34 8.17
C GLU A 507 19.85 -7.39 9.17
N TYR A 508 19.56 -8.53 9.81
CA TYR A 508 18.36 -8.66 10.66
C TYR A 508 18.37 -7.68 11.87
N CYS A 509 19.55 -7.36 12.40
CA CYS A 509 19.72 -6.32 13.42
C CYS A 509 19.30 -4.92 12.90
N LEU A 510 19.75 -4.55 11.69
CA LEU A 510 19.36 -3.32 10.98
C LEU A 510 17.85 -3.27 10.77
N ASP A 511 17.29 -4.36 10.22
CA ASP A 511 15.87 -4.47 9.91
C ASP A 511 15.00 -4.20 11.15
N LEU A 512 15.19 -4.95 12.24
CA LEU A 512 14.39 -4.80 13.45
C LEU A 512 14.58 -3.45 14.15
N THR A 513 15.81 -2.91 14.14
CA THR A 513 16.08 -1.57 14.66
C THR A 513 15.36 -0.51 13.82
N PHE A 514 15.29 -0.69 12.50
CA PHE A 514 14.56 0.21 11.61
C PHE A 514 13.05 0.12 11.80
N LEU A 515 12.49 -1.09 11.99
CA LEU A 515 11.08 -1.27 12.34
C LEU A 515 10.72 -0.53 13.63
N HIS A 516 11.52 -0.67 14.70
CA HIS A 516 11.29 0.05 15.95
C HIS A 516 11.42 1.56 15.77
N ALA A 517 12.50 2.05 15.18
CA ALA A 517 12.71 3.48 14.97
C ALA A 517 11.61 4.13 14.09
N LEU A 518 11.16 3.45 13.04
CA LEU A 518 10.09 3.93 12.16
C LEU A 518 8.78 4.13 12.94
N LEU A 519 8.41 3.16 13.79
CA LEU A 519 7.21 3.25 14.63
C LEU A 519 7.37 4.29 15.75
N ARG A 520 8.49 4.25 16.46
CA ARG A 520 8.71 4.96 17.73
C ARG A 520 9.13 6.41 17.57
N LEU A 521 10.03 6.69 16.61
CA LEU A 521 10.59 8.01 16.32
C LEU A 521 9.96 8.64 15.07
N GLY A 522 9.69 7.82 14.05
CA GLY A 522 9.11 8.28 12.79
C GLY A 522 7.64 8.64 12.94
N TYR A 523 6.81 7.65 13.31
CA TYR A 523 5.36 7.82 13.46
C TYR A 523 4.92 8.28 14.85
N GLU A 524 5.85 8.35 15.81
CA GLU A 524 5.66 8.87 17.18
C GLU A 524 4.66 8.08 18.05
N PHE A 525 4.52 6.77 17.82
CA PHE A 525 3.76 5.90 18.72
C PHE A 525 4.48 5.72 20.08
N PRO A 526 3.74 5.57 21.20
CA PRO A 526 4.29 5.10 22.48
C PRO A 526 4.91 3.70 22.39
N GLU A 527 5.81 3.35 23.32
CA GLU A 527 6.42 2.00 23.38
C GLU A 527 5.37 0.92 23.71
N GLU A 528 4.41 1.30 24.56
CA GLU A 528 3.32 0.47 25.09
C GLU A 528 2.13 0.34 24.12
N ARG A 529 2.25 0.87 22.89
CA ARG A 529 1.16 0.89 21.92
C ARG A 529 1.13 -0.42 21.13
N ASP A 530 0.18 -1.29 21.48
CA ASP A 530 -0.05 -2.56 20.76
C ASP A 530 -0.26 -2.40 19.25
N ILE A 531 0.53 -3.12 18.45
CA ILE A 531 0.35 -3.30 17.01
C ILE A 531 -0.10 -4.72 16.68
N ARG A 532 -0.94 -4.89 15.65
CA ARG A 532 -1.32 -6.18 15.09
C ARG A 532 -0.40 -6.53 13.92
N ILE A 533 0.14 -7.74 13.89
CA ILE A 533 1.01 -8.30 12.85
C ILE A 533 0.38 -9.56 12.26
N GLU A 534 -0.29 -9.43 11.13
CA GLU A 534 -0.87 -10.59 10.44
C GLU A 534 -0.58 -10.55 8.96
N LYS A 535 -0.47 -11.74 8.36
CA LYS A 535 -0.30 -11.92 6.92
C LYS A 535 -1.65 -12.07 6.21
N LYS A 536 -2.63 -12.69 6.88
CA LYS A 536 -3.97 -12.92 6.35
C LYS A 536 -5.04 -12.60 7.38
N LEU A 537 -6.18 -12.07 6.93
CA LEU A 537 -7.44 -12.06 7.69
C LEU A 537 -8.46 -12.90 6.93
N ASP A 538 -9.17 -13.78 7.63
CA ASP A 538 -10.24 -14.63 7.08
C ASP A 538 -9.87 -15.36 5.77
N GLY A 539 -8.60 -15.80 5.67
CA GLY A 539 -8.05 -16.49 4.51
C GLY A 539 -7.52 -15.59 3.39
N VAL A 540 -7.70 -14.27 3.47
CA VAL A 540 -7.32 -13.28 2.44
C VAL A 540 -5.94 -12.68 2.73
N GLU A 541 -5.05 -12.59 1.74
CA GLU A 541 -3.72 -11.97 1.88
C GLU A 541 -3.84 -10.46 2.13
N LEU A 542 -3.19 -9.97 3.20
CA LEU A 542 -3.23 -8.56 3.56
C LEU A 542 -2.28 -7.72 2.70
N GLY A 543 -2.80 -6.58 2.25
CA GLY A 543 -2.13 -5.65 1.37
C GLY A 543 -3.15 -4.74 0.68
N TRP A 544 -2.72 -4.00 -0.32
CA TRP A 544 -3.59 -3.08 -1.07
C TRP A 544 -4.51 -3.76 -2.09
N ALA A 545 -4.27 -5.04 -2.43
CA ALA A 545 -4.90 -5.72 -3.56
C ALA A 545 -6.43 -5.81 -3.48
N LEU A 546 -7.00 -6.13 -2.31
CA LEU A 546 -8.46 -6.23 -2.13
C LEU A 546 -9.15 -4.87 -2.26
N GLY A 547 -8.65 -3.84 -1.59
CA GLY A 547 -9.21 -2.48 -1.67
C GLY A 547 -9.19 -1.94 -3.11
N ALA A 548 -8.11 -2.19 -3.85
CA ALA A 548 -8.02 -1.88 -5.28
C ALA A 548 -8.96 -2.76 -6.13
N GLY A 549 -9.17 -4.03 -5.76
CA GLY A 549 -10.10 -4.96 -6.40
C GLY A 549 -11.57 -4.56 -6.23
N ILE A 550 -11.96 -4.07 -5.05
CA ILE A 550 -13.31 -3.52 -4.80
C ILE A 550 -13.52 -2.27 -5.66
N ALA A 551 -12.55 -1.34 -5.68
CA ALA A 551 -12.59 -0.17 -6.55
C ALA A 551 -12.61 -0.52 -8.05
N LEU A 552 -12.07 -1.67 -8.45
CA LEU A 552 -12.13 -2.19 -9.81
C LEU A 552 -13.55 -2.65 -10.21
N LEU A 553 -14.45 -2.94 -9.26
CA LEU A 553 -15.85 -3.33 -9.55
C LEU A 553 -16.78 -2.14 -9.83
N ASP A 554 -16.64 -1.02 -9.12
CA ASP A 554 -17.60 0.11 -9.12
C ASP A 554 -17.53 1.05 -10.35
N GLY A 555 -17.21 0.51 -11.52
CA GLY A 555 -17.33 1.24 -12.79
C GLY A 555 -17.81 0.33 -13.92
N ASP A 556 -18.53 0.88 -14.90
CA ASP A 556 -19.16 0.14 -15.99
C ASP A 556 -18.23 -0.90 -16.63
N ILE A 557 -18.59 -2.19 -16.51
CA ILE A 557 -18.02 -3.28 -17.28
C ILE A 557 -19.04 -3.66 -18.33
N ARG A 558 -18.73 -3.39 -19.60
CA ARG A 558 -19.50 -3.91 -20.72
C ARG A 558 -18.96 -5.30 -21.04
N CYS A 559 -19.62 -6.33 -20.51
CA CYS A 559 -19.37 -7.69 -20.99
C CYS A 559 -19.57 -7.73 -22.51
N THR A 560 -18.59 -8.26 -23.23
CA THR A 560 -18.70 -8.51 -24.67
C THR A 560 -18.71 -10.01 -24.90
N ASP A 561 -19.79 -10.53 -25.48
CA ASP A 561 -19.86 -11.92 -25.91
C ASP A 561 -18.87 -12.14 -27.05
N LYS A 562 -17.68 -12.68 -26.72
CA LYS A 562 -16.80 -13.30 -27.71
C LYS A 562 -17.35 -14.70 -27.99
N LEU A 563 -18.02 -14.83 -29.14
CA LEU A 563 -18.41 -16.09 -29.77
C LEU A 563 -17.18 -16.93 -30.15
#